data_AF-A0A9D1RKV1-F1
#
_entry.id   AF-A0A9D1RKV1-F1
#
_cell.length_a   1.000
_cell.length_b   1.000
_cell.length_c   1.000
_cell.angle_alpha   90.00
_cell.angle_beta   90.00
_cell.angle_gamma   90.00
#
_symmetry.space_group_name_H-M   'P 1'
#
loop_
_entity.id
_entity.type
_entity.pdbx_description
1 polymer ?
#
loop_
_entity_poly.entity_id
_entity_poly.type
_entity_poly.pdbx_seq_one_letter_code
_entity_poly.pdbx_strand_id
1 'polypeptide(L)'
;MSGYDLYQSLELSRVHPPEQLAEQLDQRIAELRGQGVQDWEPQLDEVLIARTVLGDAGRRTEYDHALDAAPGTAPEADVPWIRALAQRGAGGGWAVPGGNGAGQSSGAGAANALAVVDRYLTPIPLAAVSGVLAVLTFAVFFFSWGKASAQEQSATLDLSVNGFGAALMEIDSWASMTGRDTSPAYVLLSLVILILLVVGAVLLGLSRETRFGGLLVAVGGGLLTLYGLWALITKLGAEDLFGGEEDFGTTFKASVGAGAILGLILGLLTLAVGVLVVLRAKGSLLPQAWTSGKAASSATPAAPGVQDAPSESAELAEPAQSSDSDNDPFRQRPSAEQ
;
A
#
# COMPACT_ATOMS: atom_id res chain seq x y z
N MET A 1 23.17 36.48 25.00
CA MET A 1 24.60 36.14 24.89
C MET A 1 24.79 35.63 23.45
N SER A 2 26.00 35.40 22.99
CA SER A 2 26.23 34.76 21.67
C SER A 2 26.48 33.27 21.94
N GLY A 3 25.83 32.38 21.17
CA GLY A 3 26.01 30.94 21.30
C GLY A 3 27.47 30.50 21.17
N TYR A 4 27.76 29.27 21.60
CA TYR A 4 29.08 28.65 21.48
C TYR A 4 29.32 28.20 20.04
N ASP A 5 30.34 28.79 19.39
CA ASP A 5 30.68 28.51 17.99
C ASP A 5 31.81 27.47 17.88
N LEU A 6 31.46 26.25 17.45
CA LEU A 6 32.35 25.13 17.19
C LEU A 6 33.27 25.41 16.00
N TYR A 7 32.83 26.20 15.02
CA TYR A 7 33.67 26.60 13.89
C TYR A 7 34.80 27.49 14.37
N GLN A 8 34.47 28.48 15.19
CA GLN A 8 35.48 29.39 15.73
C GLN A 8 36.41 28.70 16.75
N SER A 9 35.86 27.86 17.64
CA SER A 9 36.64 27.14 18.66
C SER A 9 37.69 26.20 18.05
N LEU A 10 37.29 25.48 16.99
CA LEU A 10 38.14 24.46 16.36
C LEU A 10 38.86 24.95 15.11
N GLU A 11 38.77 26.25 14.79
CA GLU A 11 39.34 26.86 13.58
C GLU A 11 38.86 26.19 12.28
N LEU A 12 37.60 25.75 12.27
CA LEU A 12 36.96 25.12 11.10
C LEU A 12 36.22 26.17 10.27
N SER A 13 36.12 25.93 8.96
CA SER A 13 35.34 26.81 8.09
C SER A 13 33.92 26.29 7.86
N ARG A 14 32.93 27.15 8.13
CA ARG A 14 31.50 26.89 7.88
C ARG A 14 31.18 26.64 6.41
N VAL A 15 32.07 26.98 5.47
CA VAL A 15 31.86 26.74 4.03
C VAL A 15 32.12 25.30 3.60
N HIS A 16 32.85 24.51 4.38
CA HIS A 16 33.13 23.12 4.02
C HIS A 16 31.89 22.24 4.17
N PRO A 17 31.67 21.24 3.31
CA PRO A 17 30.59 20.27 3.46
C PRO A 17 30.82 19.35 4.68
N PRO A 18 29.77 18.72 5.24
CA PRO A 18 29.86 17.89 6.45
C PRO A 18 30.89 16.77 6.34
N GLU A 19 31.06 16.18 5.16
CA GLU A 19 32.00 15.09 4.91
C GLU A 19 33.46 15.57 5.05
N GLN A 20 33.77 16.76 4.55
CA GLN A 20 35.12 17.34 4.70
C GLN A 20 35.41 17.74 6.14
N LEU A 21 34.42 18.30 6.86
CA LEU A 21 34.57 18.60 8.28
C LEU A 21 34.76 17.33 9.11
N ALA A 22 34.02 16.28 8.78
CA ALA A 22 34.16 14.96 9.38
C ALA A 22 35.58 14.41 9.21
N GLU A 23 36.13 14.45 7.99
CA GLU A 23 37.50 13.99 7.72
C GLU A 23 38.56 14.81 8.48
N GLN A 24 38.44 16.14 8.51
CA GLN A 24 39.35 17.01 9.26
C GLN A 24 39.29 16.71 10.77
N LEU A 25 38.10 16.51 11.31
CA LEU A 25 37.88 16.16 12.71
C LEU A 25 38.39 14.76 13.04
N ASP A 26 38.20 13.79 12.15
CA ASP A 26 38.71 12.42 12.30
C ASP A 26 40.25 12.39 12.30
N GLN A 27 40.91 13.19 11.45
CA GLN A 27 42.36 13.40 11.47
C GLN A 27 42.83 13.98 12.81
N ARG A 28 42.16 15.03 13.30
CA ARG A 28 42.51 15.67 14.58
C ARG A 28 42.29 14.75 15.78
N ILE A 29 41.24 13.93 15.77
CA ILE A 29 41.02 12.87 16.78
C ILE A 29 42.19 11.87 16.77
N ALA A 30 42.63 11.44 15.59
CA ALA A 30 43.75 10.51 15.46
C ALA A 30 45.07 11.12 15.96
N GLU A 31 45.34 12.40 15.65
CA GLU A 31 46.51 13.13 16.14
C GLU A 31 46.53 13.27 17.67
N LEU A 32 45.41 13.69 18.28
CA LEU A 32 45.29 13.83 19.73
C LEU A 32 45.50 12.49 20.45
N ARG A 33 44.88 11.42 19.93
CA ARG A 33 45.10 10.07 20.46
C ARG A 33 46.54 9.60 20.27
N GLY A 34 47.18 9.95 19.16
CA GLY A 34 48.60 9.68 18.92
C GLY A 34 49.54 10.41 19.89
N GLN A 35 49.10 11.54 20.44
CA GLN A 35 49.79 12.30 21.49
C GLN A 35 49.51 11.76 22.90
N GLY A 36 48.64 10.75 23.05
CA GLY A 36 48.29 10.14 24.34
C GLY A 36 47.15 10.85 25.08
N VAL A 37 46.45 11.78 24.43
CA VAL A 37 45.25 12.45 24.98
C VAL A 37 44.13 11.42 25.11
N GLN A 38 43.52 11.32 26.30
CA GLN A 38 42.46 10.35 26.57
C GLN A 38 41.07 10.89 26.24
N ASP A 39 40.11 10.00 25.97
CA ASP A 39 38.75 10.39 25.53
C ASP A 39 37.97 11.24 26.56
N TRP A 40 38.37 11.22 27.85
CA TRP A 40 37.77 12.06 28.89
C TRP A 40 38.39 13.45 29.01
N GLU A 41 39.47 13.73 28.27
CA GLU A 41 40.10 15.04 28.31
C GLU A 41 39.25 16.05 27.54
N PRO A 42 39.07 17.28 28.07
CA PRO A 42 38.16 18.27 27.48
C PRO A 42 38.45 18.57 26.00
N GLN A 43 39.73 18.53 25.62
CA GLN A 43 40.19 18.81 24.27
C GLN A 43 39.71 17.74 23.27
N LEU A 44 39.70 16.47 23.67
CA LEU A 44 39.25 15.39 22.81
C LEU A 44 37.71 15.25 22.83
N ASP A 45 37.07 15.50 23.98
CA ASP A 45 35.60 15.53 24.11
C ASP A 45 34.97 16.57 23.18
N GLU A 46 35.55 17.78 23.11
CA GLU A 46 35.06 18.83 22.22
C GLU A 46 35.14 18.42 20.73
N VAL A 47 36.26 17.83 20.31
CA VAL A 47 36.45 17.39 18.92
C VAL A 47 35.51 16.22 18.59
N LEU A 48 35.25 15.31 19.53
CA LEU A 48 34.29 14.21 19.37
C LEU A 48 32.84 14.73 19.25
N ILE A 49 32.46 15.71 20.06
CA ILE A 49 31.16 16.38 19.98
C ILE A 49 31.04 17.09 18.63
N ALA A 50 32.04 17.86 18.23
CA ALA A 50 32.06 18.54 16.94
C ALA A 50 31.96 17.55 15.78
N ARG A 51 32.65 16.41 15.86
CA ARG A 51 32.57 15.36 14.83
C ARG A 51 31.17 14.79 14.69
N THR A 52 30.47 14.66 15.81
CA THR A 52 29.11 14.12 15.89
C THR A 52 28.06 15.10 15.39
N VAL A 53 28.27 16.40 15.62
CA VAL A 53 27.34 17.48 15.23
C VAL A 53 27.63 17.99 13.82
N LEU A 54 28.86 18.39 13.53
CA LEU A 54 29.25 19.01 12.25
C LEU A 54 29.45 17.99 11.12
N GLY A 55 29.79 16.75 11.47
CA GLY A 55 29.96 15.66 10.51
C GLY A 55 28.67 14.94 10.11
N ASP A 56 27.53 15.32 10.69
CA ASP A 56 26.19 14.85 10.31
C ASP A 56 25.39 16.02 9.71
N ALA A 57 24.88 15.86 8.49
CA ALA A 57 24.21 16.95 7.78
C ALA A 57 22.95 17.45 8.49
N GLY A 58 22.19 16.56 9.14
CA GLY A 58 20.97 16.91 9.85
C GLY A 58 21.27 17.72 11.10
N ARG A 59 22.15 17.21 11.97
CA ARG A 59 22.55 17.90 13.21
C ARG A 59 23.27 19.20 12.94
N ARG A 60 24.12 19.26 11.91
CA ARG A 60 24.79 20.49 11.51
C ARG A 60 23.77 21.57 11.11
N THR A 61 22.74 21.20 10.36
CA THR A 61 21.69 22.16 9.97
C THR A 61 20.99 22.75 11.20
N GLU A 62 20.69 21.92 12.21
CA GLU A 62 20.11 22.40 13.48
C GLU A 62 21.07 23.33 14.23
N TYR A 63 22.34 22.95 14.27
CA TYR A 63 23.40 23.72 14.91
C TYR A 63 23.59 25.09 14.24
N ASP A 64 23.67 25.10 12.91
CA ASP A 64 23.76 26.30 12.08
C ASP A 64 22.56 27.23 12.27
N HIS A 65 21.34 26.67 12.33
CA HIS A 65 20.13 27.44 12.61
C HIS A 65 20.13 28.05 14.01
N ALA A 66 20.62 27.32 15.02
CA ALA A 66 20.74 27.83 16.38
C ALA A 66 21.80 28.94 16.50
N LEU A 67 22.88 28.88 15.69
CA LEU A 67 23.87 29.96 15.59
C LEU A 67 23.32 31.22 14.91
N ASP A 68 22.50 31.07 13.86
CA ASP A 68 21.94 32.19 13.11
C ASP A 68 20.67 32.79 13.75
N ALA A 69 20.08 32.11 14.73
CA ALA A 69 18.85 32.55 15.38
C ALA A 69 19.05 33.84 16.18
N ALA A 70 18.06 34.75 16.07
CA ALA A 70 18.06 35.96 16.88
C ALA A 70 17.94 35.61 18.38
N PRO A 71 18.56 36.42 19.27
CA PRO A 71 18.44 36.21 20.71
C PRO A 71 16.96 36.13 21.14
N GLY A 72 16.59 35.02 21.79
CA GLY A 72 15.22 34.80 22.31
C GLY A 72 14.23 34.11 21.37
N THR A 73 14.62 33.75 20.13
CA THR A 73 13.71 33.05 19.19
C THR A 73 13.91 31.53 19.10
N ALA A 74 15.07 31.03 19.54
CA ALA A 74 15.44 29.61 19.49
C ALA A 74 16.27 29.24 20.73
N PRO A 75 16.42 27.93 21.06
CA PRO A 75 17.44 27.52 22.02
C PRO A 75 18.81 28.05 21.59
N GLU A 76 19.47 28.78 22.49
CA GLU A 76 20.82 29.30 22.27
C GLU A 76 21.78 28.11 22.15
N ALA A 77 22.72 28.16 21.19
CA ALA A 77 23.67 27.08 20.93
C ALA A 77 24.72 26.97 22.05
N ASP A 78 24.32 26.70 23.28
CA ASP A 78 25.22 26.54 24.42
C ASP A 78 25.81 25.11 24.50
N VAL A 79 26.88 24.95 25.28
CA VAL A 79 27.59 23.67 25.39
C VAL A 79 26.67 22.52 25.83
N PRO A 80 25.77 22.68 26.83
CA PRO A 80 24.78 21.65 27.17
C PRO A 80 23.86 21.25 26.01
N TRP A 81 23.35 22.22 25.24
CA TRP A 81 22.49 21.97 24.09
C TRP A 81 23.23 21.25 22.97
N ILE A 82 24.47 21.67 22.66
CA ILE A 82 25.31 21.02 21.65
C ILE A 82 25.57 19.55 22.02
N ARG A 83 25.85 19.27 23.30
CA ARG A 83 26.05 17.90 23.78
C ARG A 83 24.77 17.07 23.70
N ALA A 84 23.61 17.66 24.02
CA ALA A 84 22.33 16.99 23.86
C ALA A 84 22.01 16.70 22.38
N LEU A 85 22.36 17.60 21.47
CA LEU A 85 22.24 17.41 20.02
C LEU A 85 23.13 16.26 19.54
N ALA A 86 24.38 16.17 20.02
CA ALA A 86 25.29 15.07 19.70
C ALA A 86 24.74 13.70 20.16
N GLN A 87 24.10 13.65 21.33
CA GLN A 87 23.54 12.41 21.90
C GLN A 87 22.21 11.99 21.29
N ARG A 88 21.51 12.87 20.56
CA ARG A 88 20.24 12.54 19.89
C ARG A 88 20.52 11.53 18.78
N GLY A 89 19.87 10.36 18.79
CA GLY A 89 20.06 9.33 17.76
C GLY A 89 19.94 9.88 16.33
N ALA A 90 20.72 9.34 15.39
CA ALA A 90 20.95 9.84 14.02
C ALA A 90 19.71 9.87 13.08
N GLY A 91 18.49 9.84 13.62
CA GLY A 91 17.22 9.94 12.89
C GLY A 91 16.28 11.02 13.41
N GLY A 92 16.75 11.89 14.31
CA GLY A 92 15.94 12.94 14.95
C GLY A 92 16.17 14.34 14.39
N GLY A 93 16.39 14.46 13.08
CA GLY A 93 16.49 15.76 12.40
C GLY A 93 15.18 16.53 12.48
N TRP A 94 15.25 17.86 12.62
CA TRP A 94 14.07 18.74 12.54
C TRP A 94 13.26 18.46 11.29
N ALA A 95 12.09 17.83 11.47
CA ALA A 95 11.07 17.78 10.43
C ALA A 95 10.46 19.18 10.30
N VAL A 96 11.03 20.00 9.42
CA VAL A 96 10.34 21.17 8.88
C VAL A 96 9.15 20.65 8.05
N PRO A 97 7.90 21.05 8.34
CA PRO A 97 6.76 20.64 7.53
C PRO A 97 6.76 21.41 6.21
N GLY A 98 7.27 20.77 5.15
CA GLY A 98 7.03 21.18 3.76
C GLY A 98 8.28 21.23 2.89
N GLY A 99 8.22 20.51 1.76
CA GLY A 99 9.16 20.71 0.64
C GLY A 99 9.97 19.46 0.27
N ASN A 100 9.62 18.89 -0.88
CA ASN A 100 10.22 17.72 -1.51
C ASN A 100 11.76 17.73 -1.52
N GLY A 101 12.34 16.59 -1.12
CA GLY A 101 13.78 16.35 -1.16
C GLY A 101 14.28 15.78 -2.51
N ALA A 102 15.60 15.88 -2.68
CA ALA A 102 16.41 14.94 -3.43
C ALA A 102 17.85 15.01 -2.92
N GLY A 103 18.43 13.87 -2.51
CA GLY A 103 19.83 13.75 -2.09
C GLY A 103 20.13 12.52 -1.24
N GLN A 104 20.26 11.35 -1.89
CA GLN A 104 20.59 10.05 -1.30
C GLN A 104 22.09 9.89 -1.01
N SER A 105 22.45 9.23 0.11
CA SER A 105 23.71 8.51 0.30
C SER A 105 23.44 7.01 0.50
N SER A 106 24.27 6.17 -0.12
CA SER A 106 23.87 4.95 -0.85
C SER A 106 24.11 3.60 -0.15
N GLY A 107 24.17 3.54 1.18
CA GLY A 107 24.40 2.27 1.92
C GLY A 107 23.39 1.96 3.04
N ALA A 108 22.91 2.98 3.74
CA ALA A 108 21.83 2.86 4.73
C ALA A 108 20.43 2.91 4.11
N GLY A 109 20.35 3.15 2.79
CA GLY A 109 19.11 3.40 2.06
C GLY A 109 18.17 2.20 1.96
N ALA A 110 18.64 0.96 1.89
CA ALA A 110 17.74 -0.21 1.83
C ALA A 110 17.04 -0.46 3.17
N ALA A 111 17.77 -0.36 4.29
CA ALA A 111 17.21 -0.50 5.63
C ALA A 111 16.27 0.66 5.99
N ASN A 112 16.62 1.90 5.61
CA ASN A 112 15.73 3.05 5.78
C ASN A 112 14.55 3.05 4.80
N ALA A 113 14.71 2.60 3.56
CA ALA A 113 13.59 2.46 2.62
C ALA A 113 12.61 1.39 3.12
N LEU A 114 13.11 0.26 3.62
CA LEU A 114 12.28 -0.76 4.26
C LEU A 114 11.58 -0.21 5.51
N ALA A 115 12.24 0.61 6.34
CA ALA A 115 11.62 1.22 7.52
C ALA A 115 10.56 2.29 7.17
N VAL A 116 10.79 3.08 6.12
CA VAL A 116 9.82 4.05 5.58
C VAL A 116 8.63 3.30 4.99
N VAL A 117 8.88 2.27 4.20
CA VAL A 117 7.86 1.37 3.66
C VAL A 117 7.09 0.71 4.81
N ASP A 118 7.76 0.28 5.89
CA ASP A 118 7.11 -0.30 7.08
C ASP A 118 6.09 0.65 7.71
N ARG A 119 6.39 1.95 7.74
CA ARG A 119 5.50 3.00 8.25
C ARG A 119 4.26 3.21 7.36
N TYR A 120 4.42 3.08 6.04
CA TYR A 120 3.32 3.16 5.07
C TYR A 120 2.57 1.82 4.90
N LEU A 121 3.08 0.73 5.48
CA LEU A 121 2.47 -0.60 5.46
C LEU A 121 1.55 -0.86 6.66
N THR A 122 0.99 0.18 7.26
CA THR A 122 -0.12 0.01 8.21
C THR A 122 -1.37 -0.51 7.47
N PRO A 123 -2.28 -1.25 8.14
CA PRO A 123 -3.41 -1.90 7.48
C PRO A 123 -4.34 -0.90 6.75
N ILE A 124 -4.46 0.32 7.27
CA ILE A 124 -5.31 1.38 6.69
C ILE A 124 -4.78 1.88 5.32
N PRO A 125 -3.52 2.32 5.17
CA PRO A 125 -2.99 2.70 3.86
C PRO A 125 -2.94 1.52 2.88
N LEU A 126 -2.72 0.29 3.33
CA LEU A 126 -2.83 -0.90 2.47
C LEU A 126 -4.26 -1.10 1.93
N ALA A 127 -5.27 -0.91 2.79
CA ALA A 127 -6.67 -0.91 2.36
C ALA A 127 -6.96 0.24 1.37
N ALA A 128 -6.43 1.44 1.61
CA ALA A 128 -6.59 2.57 0.71
C ALA A 128 -5.93 2.32 -0.66
N VAL A 129 -4.70 1.81 -0.68
CA VAL A 129 -3.97 1.47 -1.92
C VAL A 129 -4.71 0.38 -2.69
N SER A 130 -5.16 -0.69 -2.03
CA SER A 130 -5.95 -1.74 -2.70
C SER A 130 -7.28 -1.20 -3.24
N GLY A 131 -7.95 -0.29 -2.53
CA GLY A 131 -9.15 0.39 -3.01
C GLY A 131 -8.89 1.24 -4.26
N VAL A 132 -7.80 2.01 -4.28
CA VAL A 132 -7.39 2.80 -5.45
C VAL A 132 -7.08 1.88 -6.64
N LEU A 133 -6.35 0.80 -6.42
CA LEU A 133 -6.06 -0.19 -7.47
C LEU A 133 -7.34 -0.85 -8.02
N ALA A 134 -8.33 -1.13 -7.18
CA ALA A 134 -9.62 -1.65 -7.62
C ALA A 134 -10.38 -0.63 -8.49
N VAL A 135 -10.39 0.65 -8.11
CA VAL A 135 -11.00 1.73 -8.91
C VAL A 135 -10.28 1.93 -10.24
N LEU A 136 -8.94 1.89 -10.25
CA LEU A 136 -8.16 1.97 -11.49
C LEU A 136 -8.42 0.76 -12.39
N THR A 137 -8.52 -0.43 -11.82
CA THR A 137 -8.89 -1.65 -12.56
C THR A 137 -10.28 -1.52 -13.18
N PHE A 138 -11.24 -0.97 -12.43
CA PHE A 138 -12.57 -0.64 -12.94
C PHE A 138 -12.50 0.36 -14.10
N ALA A 139 -11.72 1.44 -13.96
CA ALA A 139 -11.52 2.43 -15.03
C ALA A 139 -10.94 1.79 -16.30
N VAL A 140 -9.92 0.93 -16.17
CA VAL A 140 -9.35 0.21 -17.33
C VAL A 140 -10.39 -0.67 -18.04
N PHE A 141 -11.35 -1.23 -17.30
CA PHE A 141 -12.44 -2.02 -17.86
C PHE A 141 -13.50 -1.19 -18.59
N PHE A 142 -13.88 -0.04 -18.04
CA PHE A 142 -14.99 0.75 -18.58
C PHE A 142 -14.58 1.77 -19.64
N PHE A 143 -13.34 2.27 -19.62
CA PHE A 143 -12.88 3.23 -20.62
C PHE A 143 -12.45 2.54 -21.92
N SER A 144 -12.80 3.16 -23.05
CA SER A 144 -12.31 2.78 -24.38
C SER A 144 -10.87 3.26 -24.55
N TRP A 145 -9.92 2.34 -24.75
CA TRP A 145 -8.50 2.68 -24.88
C TRP A 145 -8.03 2.73 -26.34
N GLY A 146 -8.88 2.29 -27.27
CA GLY A 146 -8.65 2.40 -28.70
C GLY A 146 -9.95 2.62 -29.44
N LYS A 147 -9.87 3.39 -30.51
CA LYS A 147 -10.90 3.47 -31.55
C LYS A 147 -10.23 3.05 -32.86
N ALA A 148 -10.80 2.07 -33.53
CA ALA A 148 -10.47 1.77 -34.91
C ALA A 148 -11.68 2.12 -35.75
N SER A 149 -11.52 3.05 -36.69
CA SER A 149 -12.53 3.43 -37.66
C SER A 149 -12.13 2.86 -39.02
N ALA A 150 -12.95 2.00 -39.61
CA ALA A 150 -12.81 1.60 -41.00
C ALA A 150 -13.93 2.28 -41.81
N GLN A 151 -13.54 3.00 -42.86
CA GLN A 151 -14.50 3.67 -43.74
C GLN A 151 -14.52 2.95 -45.08
N GLU A 152 -15.62 2.25 -45.36
CA GLU A 152 -15.81 1.51 -46.60
C GLU A 152 -17.02 2.12 -47.32
N GLN A 153 -16.76 2.88 -48.41
CA GLN A 153 -17.62 3.58 -49.40
C GLN A 153 -19.03 4.12 -49.01
N SER A 154 -19.78 3.49 -48.11
CA SER A 154 -21.10 3.90 -47.61
C SER A 154 -21.35 3.60 -46.12
N ALA A 155 -20.40 2.99 -45.40
CA ALA A 155 -20.54 2.68 -43.97
C ALA A 155 -19.25 3.02 -43.21
N THR A 156 -19.41 3.59 -42.02
CA THR A 156 -18.34 3.76 -41.04
C THR A 156 -18.49 2.69 -39.97
N LEU A 157 -17.47 1.83 -39.86
CA LEU A 157 -17.37 0.86 -38.79
C LEU A 157 -16.50 1.44 -37.68
N ASP A 158 -17.12 1.85 -36.58
CA ASP A 158 -16.41 2.31 -35.40
C ASP A 158 -16.32 1.16 -34.38
N LEU A 159 -15.10 0.66 -34.21
CA LEU A 159 -14.77 -0.36 -33.23
C LEU A 159 -14.06 0.32 -32.04
N SER A 160 -14.74 0.41 -30.90
CA SER A 160 -14.08 0.83 -29.67
C SER A 160 -13.67 -0.40 -28.86
N VAL A 161 -12.40 -0.47 -28.45
CA VAL A 161 -11.87 -1.59 -27.69
C VAL A 161 -11.44 -1.11 -26.32
N ASN A 162 -11.98 -1.74 -25.26
CA ASN A 162 -11.54 -1.46 -23.90
C ASN A 162 -10.20 -2.15 -23.57
N GLY A 163 -9.68 -1.94 -22.36
CA GLY A 163 -8.38 -2.48 -21.95
C GLY A 163 -8.30 -4.00 -21.87
N PHE A 164 -9.44 -4.68 -21.98
CA PHE A 164 -9.56 -6.12 -21.84
C PHE A 164 -10.06 -6.80 -23.12
N GLY A 165 -10.08 -6.09 -24.24
CA GLY A 165 -10.43 -6.66 -25.54
C GLY A 165 -11.93 -6.79 -25.78
N ALA A 166 -12.79 -6.27 -24.90
CA ALA A 166 -14.20 -6.12 -25.25
C ALA A 166 -14.31 -5.03 -26.32
N ALA A 167 -14.84 -5.41 -27.48
CA ALA A 167 -15.12 -4.48 -28.55
C ALA A 167 -16.61 -4.10 -28.51
N LEU A 168 -16.90 -2.81 -28.53
CA LEU A 168 -18.21 -2.30 -28.94
C LEU A 168 -18.09 -1.99 -30.43
N MET A 169 -18.88 -2.69 -31.25
CA MET A 169 -19.00 -2.43 -32.67
C MET A 169 -20.23 -1.56 -32.88
N GLU A 170 -20.00 -0.34 -33.35
CA GLU A 170 -21.05 0.56 -33.79
C GLU A 170 -21.00 0.60 -35.32
N ILE A 171 -22.03 0.04 -35.94
CA ILE A 171 -22.19 0.04 -37.40
C ILE A 171 -23.15 1.16 -37.73
N ASP A 172 -22.62 2.30 -38.18
CA ASP A 172 -23.45 3.41 -38.64
C ASP A 172 -23.90 3.10 -40.08
N SER A 173 -24.87 2.21 -40.19
CA SER A 173 -25.58 1.90 -41.43
C SER A 173 -27.06 2.23 -41.27
N TRP A 174 -27.74 2.46 -42.40
CA TRP A 174 -29.18 2.81 -42.45
C TRP A 174 -30.11 1.87 -41.66
N ALA A 175 -29.64 0.68 -41.28
CA ALA A 175 -30.19 -0.15 -40.23
C ALA A 175 -29.22 -0.17 -39.03
N SER A 176 -29.44 0.69 -38.04
CA SER A 176 -28.62 0.80 -36.82
C SER A 176 -28.69 -0.48 -35.98
N MET A 177 -27.92 -1.50 -36.36
CA MET A 177 -27.70 -2.68 -35.53
C MET A 177 -26.44 -2.46 -34.69
N THR A 178 -26.62 -1.99 -33.47
CA THR A 178 -25.60 -2.09 -32.41
C THR A 178 -25.50 -3.53 -31.94
N GLY A 179 -24.59 -4.30 -32.54
CA GLY A 179 -24.25 -5.65 -32.12
C GLY A 179 -23.11 -5.64 -31.10
N ARG A 180 -23.37 -6.04 -29.86
CA ARG A 180 -22.35 -6.18 -28.84
C ARG A 180 -21.85 -7.62 -28.79
N ASP A 181 -20.81 -7.92 -29.56
CA ASP A 181 -20.18 -9.25 -29.58
C ASP A 181 -19.17 -9.38 -28.43
N THR A 182 -19.66 -9.24 -27.19
CA THR A 182 -18.83 -9.48 -26.00
C THR A 182 -19.02 -10.92 -25.55
N SER A 183 -17.97 -11.73 -25.64
CA SER A 183 -18.03 -13.08 -25.07
C SER A 183 -18.40 -12.97 -23.57
N PRO A 184 -19.49 -13.63 -23.14
CA PRO A 184 -19.98 -13.53 -21.76
C PRO A 184 -18.94 -14.02 -20.75
N ALA A 185 -18.02 -14.90 -21.18
CA ALA A 185 -16.92 -15.39 -20.35
C ALA A 185 -15.98 -14.27 -19.89
N TYR A 186 -15.67 -13.29 -20.76
CA TYR A 186 -14.79 -12.18 -20.42
C TYR A 186 -15.46 -11.23 -19.40
N VAL A 187 -16.74 -10.94 -19.60
CA VAL A 187 -17.51 -10.11 -18.66
C VAL A 187 -17.59 -10.76 -17.29
N LEU A 188 -17.88 -12.06 -17.24
CA LEU A 188 -17.94 -12.82 -15.98
C LEU A 188 -16.58 -12.85 -15.28
N LEU A 189 -15.49 -13.12 -16.02
CA LEU A 189 -14.15 -13.14 -15.45
C LEU A 189 -13.76 -11.78 -14.86
N SER A 190 -14.01 -10.69 -15.57
CA SER A 190 -13.73 -9.34 -15.08
C SER A 190 -14.60 -8.96 -13.88
N LEU A 191 -15.85 -9.39 -13.85
CA LEU A 191 -16.74 -9.21 -12.69
C LEU A 191 -16.21 -9.96 -11.47
N VAL A 192 -15.77 -11.20 -11.64
CA VAL A 192 -15.15 -11.99 -10.56
C VAL A 192 -13.90 -11.30 -10.03
N ILE A 193 -13.02 -10.81 -10.90
CA ILE A 193 -11.81 -10.05 -10.50
C ILE A 193 -12.23 -8.81 -9.70
N LEU A 194 -13.18 -8.00 -10.19
CA LEU A 194 -13.64 -6.81 -9.49
C LEU A 194 -14.23 -7.12 -8.12
N ILE A 195 -15.06 -8.17 -8.01
CA ILE A 195 -15.63 -8.60 -6.73
C ILE A 195 -14.51 -9.01 -5.76
N LEU A 196 -13.53 -9.81 -6.21
CA LEU A 196 -12.40 -10.21 -5.38
C LEU A 196 -11.61 -9.02 -4.85
N LEU A 197 -11.35 -8.02 -5.71
CA LEU A 197 -10.61 -6.82 -5.33
C LEU A 197 -11.40 -5.93 -4.37
N VAL A 198 -12.69 -5.71 -4.62
CA VAL A 198 -13.55 -4.87 -3.76
C VAL A 198 -13.75 -5.54 -2.40
N VAL A 199 -14.13 -6.83 -2.37
CA VAL A 199 -14.31 -7.58 -1.11
C VAL A 199 -12.99 -7.64 -0.35
N GLY A 200 -11.87 -7.90 -1.04
CA GLY A 200 -10.54 -7.90 -0.45
C GLY A 200 -10.17 -6.55 0.19
N ALA A 201 -10.39 -5.45 -0.52
CA ALA A 201 -10.12 -4.09 -0.02
C ALA A 201 -11.01 -3.73 1.19
N VAL A 202 -12.29 -4.08 1.16
CA VAL A 202 -13.22 -3.86 2.29
C VAL A 202 -12.79 -4.65 3.52
N LEU A 203 -12.43 -5.92 3.36
CA LEU A 203 -11.96 -6.76 4.47
C LEU A 203 -10.65 -6.25 5.07
N LEU A 204 -9.76 -5.71 4.24
CA LEU A 204 -8.54 -5.04 4.71
C LEU A 204 -8.85 -3.79 5.53
N GLY A 205 -9.79 -2.96 5.06
CA GLY A 205 -10.21 -1.74 5.74
C GLY A 205 -10.89 -2.00 7.09
N LEU A 206 -11.68 -3.07 7.19
CA LEU A 206 -12.35 -3.46 8.43
C LEU A 206 -11.41 -4.09 9.46
N SER A 207 -10.16 -4.41 9.11
CA SER A 207 -9.10 -4.96 9.98
C SER A 207 -9.41 -6.29 10.70
N ARG A 208 -10.58 -6.90 10.45
CA ARG A 208 -11.02 -8.12 11.14
C ARG A 208 -10.34 -9.38 10.60
N GLU A 209 -10.05 -9.43 9.30
CA GLU A 209 -9.49 -10.59 8.61
C GLU A 209 -8.45 -10.19 7.55
N THR A 210 -7.38 -9.51 7.97
CA THR A 210 -6.38 -8.92 7.06
C THR A 210 -5.69 -9.95 6.15
N ARG A 211 -5.46 -11.18 6.63
CA ARG A 211 -4.90 -12.27 5.81
C ARG A 211 -5.83 -12.68 4.68
N PHE A 212 -7.11 -12.88 5.00
CA PHE A 212 -8.10 -13.33 4.03
C PHE A 212 -8.37 -12.23 2.99
N GLY A 213 -8.49 -10.97 3.44
CA GLY A 213 -8.56 -9.81 2.55
C GLY A 213 -7.34 -9.72 1.61
N GLY A 214 -6.13 -9.86 2.16
CA GLY A 214 -4.89 -9.87 1.37
C GLY A 214 -4.83 -11.02 0.36
N LEU A 215 -5.32 -12.20 0.72
CA LEU A 215 -5.41 -13.36 -0.17
C LEU A 215 -6.36 -13.10 -1.34
N LEU A 216 -7.55 -12.54 -1.08
CA LEU A 216 -8.50 -12.19 -2.14
C LEU A 216 -7.92 -11.16 -3.11
N VAL A 217 -7.24 -10.14 -2.59
CA VAL A 217 -6.53 -9.14 -3.41
C VAL A 217 -5.43 -9.81 -4.25
N ALA A 218 -4.64 -10.72 -3.66
CA ALA A 218 -3.59 -11.44 -4.37
C ALA A 218 -4.17 -12.33 -5.49
N VAL A 219 -5.23 -13.08 -5.22
CA VAL A 219 -5.91 -13.92 -6.23
C VAL A 219 -6.51 -13.06 -7.34
N GLY A 220 -7.19 -11.97 -6.99
CA GLY A 220 -7.73 -11.01 -7.96
C GLY A 220 -6.65 -10.39 -8.84
N GLY A 221 -5.53 -9.94 -8.25
CA GLY A 221 -4.37 -9.41 -8.95
C GLY A 221 -3.68 -10.45 -9.84
N GLY A 222 -3.59 -11.70 -9.37
CA GLY A 222 -3.04 -12.82 -10.15
C GLY A 222 -3.88 -13.14 -11.38
N LEU A 223 -5.20 -13.26 -11.22
CA LEU A 223 -6.13 -13.45 -12.34
C LEU A 223 -6.07 -12.28 -13.33
N LEU A 224 -6.00 -11.05 -12.83
CA LEU A 224 -5.84 -9.86 -13.66
C LEU A 224 -4.53 -9.88 -14.46
N THR A 225 -3.43 -10.32 -13.85
CA THR A 225 -2.13 -10.46 -14.51
C THR A 225 -2.16 -11.51 -15.61
N LEU A 226 -2.69 -12.70 -15.31
CA LEU A 226 -2.85 -13.78 -16.28
C LEU A 226 -3.74 -13.34 -17.45
N TYR A 227 -4.81 -12.62 -17.15
CA TYR A 227 -5.71 -12.08 -18.16
C TYR A 227 -5.04 -11.03 -19.04
N GLY A 228 -4.33 -10.06 -18.45
CA GLY A 228 -3.57 -9.05 -19.19
C GLY A 228 -2.49 -9.67 -20.07
N LEU A 229 -1.80 -10.69 -19.55
CA LEU A 229 -0.80 -11.46 -20.30
C LEU A 229 -1.45 -12.24 -21.46
N TRP A 230 -2.58 -12.90 -21.23
CA TRP A 230 -3.34 -13.59 -22.28
C TRP A 230 -3.81 -12.61 -23.36
N ALA A 231 -4.33 -11.45 -22.98
CA ALA A 231 -4.76 -10.40 -23.91
C ALA A 231 -3.57 -9.87 -24.73
N LEU A 232 -2.39 -9.73 -24.12
CA LEU A 232 -1.16 -9.38 -24.82
C LEU A 232 -0.73 -10.47 -25.78
N ILE A 233 -0.67 -11.75 -25.36
CA ILE A 233 -0.26 -12.86 -26.21
C ILE A 233 -1.22 -13.05 -27.38
N THR A 234 -2.52 -12.97 -27.15
CA THR A 234 -3.52 -13.12 -28.22
C THR A 234 -3.52 -11.95 -29.19
N LYS A 235 -3.23 -10.71 -28.74
CA LYS A 235 -3.10 -9.55 -29.63
C LYS A 235 -1.75 -9.45 -30.34
N LEU A 236 -0.64 -9.55 -29.61
CA LEU A 236 0.72 -9.58 -30.18
C LEU A 236 0.92 -10.81 -31.07
N GLY A 237 0.29 -11.94 -30.72
CA GLY A 237 0.29 -13.14 -31.52
C GLY A 237 -0.61 -13.03 -32.75
N ALA A 238 -1.77 -12.37 -32.70
CA ALA A 238 -2.64 -12.29 -33.87
C ALA A 238 -2.04 -11.46 -35.02
N GLU A 239 -1.26 -10.43 -34.73
CA GLU A 239 -0.66 -9.59 -35.78
C GLU A 239 0.56 -10.26 -36.45
N ASP A 240 1.32 -11.09 -35.72
CA ASP A 240 2.47 -11.84 -36.27
C ASP A 240 2.11 -13.27 -36.76
N LEU A 241 1.06 -13.94 -36.24
CA LEU A 241 0.64 -15.28 -36.72
C LEU A 241 -0.37 -15.23 -37.88
N PHE A 242 -1.19 -14.19 -38.01
CA PHE A 242 -2.03 -13.98 -39.19
C PHE A 242 -1.31 -13.12 -40.23
N GLY A 243 0.01 -13.34 -40.35
CA GLY A 243 0.85 -12.86 -41.44
C GLY A 243 0.09 -12.88 -42.75
N GLY A 244 -0.36 -11.70 -43.11
CA GLY A 244 -1.29 -11.42 -44.18
C GLY A 244 -1.04 -9.98 -44.54
N GLU A 245 0.15 -9.73 -45.05
CA GLU A 245 0.50 -8.62 -45.93
C GLU A 245 -0.38 -8.70 -47.19
N GLU A 246 -1.69 -8.68 -47.02
CA GLU A 246 -2.63 -8.41 -48.08
C GLU A 246 -2.99 -6.94 -47.98
N ASP A 247 -2.70 -6.27 -49.08
CA ASP A 247 -2.68 -4.86 -49.40
C ASP A 247 -4.04 -4.15 -49.28
N PHE A 248 -4.79 -4.42 -48.19
CA PHE A 248 -5.94 -3.62 -47.82
C PHE A 248 -5.39 -2.28 -47.33
N GLY A 249 -5.33 -1.29 -48.24
CA GLY A 249 -4.81 0.08 -48.05
C GLY A 249 -5.45 0.92 -46.93
N THR A 250 -6.14 0.29 -45.99
CA THR A 250 -6.51 0.85 -44.71
C THR A 250 -5.44 0.50 -43.69
N THR A 251 -4.58 1.46 -43.34
CA THR A 251 -3.64 1.38 -42.22
C THR A 251 -4.36 1.05 -40.92
N PHE A 252 -4.56 -0.24 -40.64
CA PHE A 252 -5.08 -0.71 -39.38
C PHE A 252 -3.93 -0.72 -38.38
N LYS A 253 -3.60 0.45 -37.81
CA LYS A 253 -2.72 0.53 -36.64
C LYS A 253 -3.51 0.03 -35.43
N ALA A 254 -3.65 -1.28 -35.32
CA ALA A 254 -4.02 -1.92 -34.06
C ALA A 254 -2.86 -1.72 -33.09
N SER A 255 -2.75 -0.53 -32.51
CA SER A 255 -1.81 -0.32 -31.41
C SER A 255 -2.18 -1.31 -30.31
N VAL A 256 -1.20 -2.08 -29.81
CA VAL A 256 -1.32 -2.85 -28.57
C VAL A 256 -2.05 -1.96 -27.56
N GLY A 257 -3.31 -2.31 -27.27
CA GLY A 257 -4.20 -1.38 -26.60
C GLY A 257 -3.58 -1.00 -25.26
N ALA A 258 -3.32 0.28 -25.03
CA ALA A 258 -2.66 0.77 -23.81
C ALA A 258 -3.31 0.18 -22.54
N GLY A 259 -4.62 -0.10 -22.60
CA GLY A 259 -5.35 -0.76 -21.53
C GLY A 259 -4.91 -2.20 -21.19
N ALA A 260 -4.39 -3.00 -22.12
CA ALA A 260 -3.89 -4.36 -21.82
C ALA A 260 -2.56 -4.29 -21.05
N ILE A 261 -1.68 -3.38 -21.45
CA ILE A 261 -0.41 -3.10 -20.75
C ILE A 261 -0.71 -2.54 -19.36
N LEU A 262 -1.63 -1.56 -19.25
CA LEU A 262 -2.07 -1.02 -17.97
C LEU A 262 -2.71 -2.09 -17.09
N GLY A 263 -3.55 -2.96 -17.66
CA GLY A 263 -4.16 -4.10 -16.96
C GLY A 263 -3.11 -5.06 -16.40
N LEU A 264 -2.06 -5.37 -17.17
CA LEU A 264 -0.94 -6.18 -16.71
C LEU A 264 -0.19 -5.51 -15.55
N ILE A 265 0.16 -4.22 -15.68
CA ILE A 265 0.87 -3.47 -14.64
C ILE A 265 0.03 -3.40 -13.36
N LEU A 266 -1.25 -3.07 -13.47
CA LEU A 266 -2.17 -3.04 -12.33
C LEU A 266 -2.32 -4.42 -11.71
N GLY A 267 -2.40 -5.48 -12.51
CA GLY A 267 -2.40 -6.87 -12.04
C GLY A 267 -1.19 -7.19 -11.19
N LEU A 268 0.02 -6.88 -11.69
CA LEU A 268 1.28 -7.13 -10.98
C LEU A 268 1.38 -6.32 -9.69
N LEU A 269 1.01 -5.04 -9.71
CA LEU A 269 1.01 -4.19 -8.51
C LEU A 269 0.02 -4.72 -7.46
N THR A 270 -1.19 -5.09 -7.89
CA THR A 270 -2.23 -5.63 -7.01
C THR A 270 -1.82 -6.98 -6.42
N LEU A 271 -1.22 -7.84 -7.23
CA LEU A 271 -0.66 -9.12 -6.79
C LEU A 271 0.45 -8.90 -5.74
N ALA A 272 1.40 -7.99 -6.01
CA ALA A 272 2.49 -7.68 -5.10
C ALA A 272 1.97 -7.16 -3.74
N VAL A 273 1.00 -6.25 -3.75
CA VAL A 273 0.35 -5.73 -2.54
C VAL A 273 -0.36 -6.86 -1.78
N GLY A 274 -1.15 -7.69 -2.47
CA GLY A 274 -1.85 -8.81 -1.84
C GLY A 274 -0.89 -9.82 -1.19
N VAL A 275 0.15 -10.23 -1.90
CA VAL A 275 1.18 -11.15 -1.38
C VAL A 275 1.89 -10.55 -0.17
N LEU A 276 2.27 -9.27 -0.23
CA LEU A 276 2.93 -8.58 0.88
C LEU A 276 2.07 -8.56 2.14
N VAL A 277 0.76 -8.30 2.00
CA VAL A 277 -0.20 -8.34 3.11
C VAL A 277 -0.27 -9.74 3.72
N VAL A 278 -0.39 -10.78 2.89
CA VAL A 278 -0.49 -12.17 3.34
C VAL A 278 0.76 -12.59 4.11
N LEU A 279 1.96 -12.25 3.62
CA LEU A 279 3.22 -12.59 4.27
C LEU A 279 3.40 -11.89 5.62
N ARG A 280 2.85 -10.69 5.80
CA ARG A 280 3.04 -9.89 7.02
C ARG A 280 2.02 -10.12 8.10
N ALA A 281 0.76 -10.32 7.75
CA ALA A 281 -0.28 -10.44 8.75
C ALA A 281 0.03 -11.66 9.65
N LYS A 282 -0.09 -11.52 10.97
CA LYS A 282 0.11 -12.61 11.95
C LYS A 282 -1.23 -13.30 12.22
N GLY A 283 -1.28 -14.63 12.31
CA GLY A 283 -2.51 -15.39 12.60
C GLY A 283 -2.62 -16.73 11.88
N SER A 284 -3.83 -17.31 11.82
CA SER A 284 -4.16 -18.43 10.93
C SER A 284 -4.69 -17.89 9.60
N LEU A 285 -4.52 -18.64 8.50
CA LEU A 285 -5.09 -18.28 7.19
C LEU A 285 -6.62 -18.43 7.15
N LEU A 286 -7.18 -19.30 8.00
CA LEU A 286 -8.60 -19.59 8.03
C LEU A 286 -9.29 -18.85 9.19
N PRO A 287 -10.50 -18.32 8.98
CA PRO A 287 -11.32 -17.74 10.06
C PRO A 287 -11.50 -18.78 11.17
N GLN A 288 -11.26 -18.42 12.43
CA GLN A 288 -11.42 -19.36 13.54
C GLN A 288 -12.85 -19.93 13.65
N ALA A 289 -13.84 -19.22 13.12
CA ALA A 289 -15.22 -19.68 13.00
C ALA A 289 -15.35 -21.01 12.23
N TRP A 290 -14.48 -21.28 11.26
CA TRP A 290 -14.50 -22.52 10.48
C TRP A 290 -13.85 -23.69 11.22
N THR A 291 -12.90 -23.42 12.12
CA THR A 291 -12.23 -24.46 12.90
C THR A 291 -13.00 -24.86 14.15
N SER A 292 -13.80 -23.95 14.74
CA SER A 292 -14.53 -24.21 15.99
C SER A 292 -15.74 -25.14 15.81
N GLY A 293 -16.29 -25.27 14.59
CA GLY A 293 -17.46 -26.11 14.33
C GLY A 293 -17.19 -27.63 14.44
N LYS A 294 -15.93 -28.07 14.34
CA LYS A 294 -15.58 -29.50 14.34
C LYS A 294 -15.20 -30.05 15.73
N ALA A 295 -14.85 -29.18 16.67
CA ALA A 295 -14.49 -29.58 18.04
C ALA A 295 -15.72 -29.73 18.97
N ALA A 296 -16.85 -29.10 18.65
CA ALA A 296 -18.06 -29.19 19.47
C ALA A 296 -18.85 -30.51 19.29
N SER A 297 -18.57 -31.30 18.25
CA SER A 297 -19.28 -32.56 17.97
C SER A 297 -18.61 -33.80 18.60
N SER A 298 -17.46 -33.67 19.25
CA SER A 298 -16.82 -34.76 20.00
C SER A 298 -16.96 -34.61 21.51
N ALA A 299 -17.88 -33.77 21.99
CA ALA A 299 -18.38 -33.89 23.35
C ALA A 299 -19.09 -35.26 23.43
N THR A 300 -18.35 -36.25 23.89
CA THR A 300 -18.83 -37.58 24.25
C THR A 300 -20.17 -37.42 24.95
N PRO A 301 -21.25 -38.08 24.48
CA PRO A 301 -22.51 -38.10 25.22
C PRO A 301 -22.19 -38.64 26.61
N ALA A 302 -22.38 -37.78 27.62
CA ALA A 302 -22.20 -38.17 29.01
C ALA A 302 -22.96 -39.48 29.24
N ALA A 303 -22.24 -40.49 29.69
CA ALA A 303 -22.82 -41.78 30.01
C ALA A 303 -24.01 -41.59 30.97
N PRO A 304 -25.18 -42.18 30.70
CA PRO A 304 -26.27 -42.20 31.65
C PRO A 304 -25.88 -43.15 32.78
N GLY A 305 -25.49 -42.61 33.93
CA GLY A 305 -24.95 -43.42 35.02
C GLY A 305 -25.10 -42.78 36.39
N VAL A 306 -26.05 -43.34 37.14
CA VAL A 306 -26.16 -43.37 38.61
C VAL A 306 -26.89 -42.18 39.25
N GLN A 307 -28.21 -42.35 39.33
CA GLN A 307 -29.05 -41.86 40.40
C GLN A 307 -28.55 -42.42 41.73
N ASP A 308 -28.11 -41.54 42.63
CA ASP A 308 -28.18 -41.77 44.07
C ASP A 308 -28.92 -40.58 44.68
N ALA A 309 -30.13 -40.85 45.14
CA ALA A 309 -30.89 -40.05 46.11
C ALA A 309 -30.86 -40.83 47.46
N PRO A 310 -31.33 -40.31 48.63
CA PRO A 310 -32.08 -39.06 48.85
C PRO A 310 -31.66 -38.29 50.13
N SER A 311 -32.18 -37.06 50.30
CA SER A 311 -32.52 -36.34 51.56
C SER A 311 -32.93 -34.91 51.14
N GLU A 312 -34.17 -34.67 50.71
CA GLU A 312 -35.34 -34.40 51.57
C GLU A 312 -35.16 -33.18 52.50
N SER A 313 -35.71 -32.04 52.07
CA SER A 313 -36.24 -30.87 52.83
C SER A 313 -36.54 -29.76 51.80
N ALA A 314 -37.66 -29.80 51.08
CA ALA A 314 -38.93 -29.18 51.47
C ALA A 314 -38.84 -27.66 51.70
N GLU A 315 -39.27 -26.85 50.73
CA GLU A 315 -40.20 -25.71 50.89
C GLU A 315 -40.50 -25.12 49.49
N LEU A 316 -41.63 -25.48 48.88
CA LEU A 316 -42.83 -24.63 48.75
C LEU A 316 -42.58 -23.22 48.16
N ALA A 317 -42.95 -23.03 46.89
CA ALA A 317 -44.04 -22.11 46.51
C ALA A 317 -44.29 -22.15 44.99
N GLU A 318 -45.58 -22.31 44.69
CA GLU A 318 -46.25 -22.50 43.40
C GLU A 318 -46.56 -21.14 42.70
N PRO A 319 -47.36 -21.06 41.60
CA PRO A 319 -46.99 -20.29 40.42
C PRO A 319 -48.02 -19.20 40.04
N ALA A 320 -47.69 -18.37 39.05
CA ALA A 320 -48.65 -17.65 38.20
C ALA A 320 -48.00 -17.51 36.81
N GLN A 321 -48.58 -18.05 35.73
CA GLN A 321 -49.68 -17.45 34.95
C GLN A 321 -49.38 -15.99 34.58
N SER A 322 -49.51 -15.50 33.36
CA SER A 322 -50.09 -15.94 32.08
C SER A 322 -49.89 -14.75 31.12
N SER A 323 -50.61 -14.74 29.99
CA SER A 323 -50.91 -13.60 29.10
C SER A 323 -49.78 -13.16 28.17
N ASP A 324 -49.82 -13.57 26.91
CA ASP A 324 -50.63 -12.97 25.83
C ASP A 324 -50.01 -11.69 25.28
N SER A 325 -49.74 -11.71 23.97
CA SER A 325 -50.00 -10.66 22.98
C SER A 325 -49.09 -10.97 21.79
N ASP A 326 -49.55 -11.66 20.75
CA ASP A 326 -50.33 -11.08 19.64
C ASP A 326 -49.83 -9.70 19.19
N ASN A 327 -49.17 -9.68 18.02
CA ASN A 327 -49.08 -8.63 16.99
C ASN A 327 -47.75 -8.81 16.23
N ASP A 328 -47.66 -8.97 14.91
CA ASP A 328 -48.54 -8.43 13.88
C ASP A 328 -48.23 -9.12 12.53
N PRO A 329 -49.19 -9.77 11.84
CA PRO A 329 -48.96 -10.47 10.58
C PRO A 329 -49.45 -9.68 9.36
N PHE A 330 -49.28 -8.35 9.25
CA PHE A 330 -49.64 -7.63 8.03
C PHE A 330 -48.77 -6.40 7.74
N ARG A 331 -47.86 -6.51 6.76
CA ARG A 331 -47.67 -5.43 5.78
C ARG A 331 -47.39 -6.01 4.40
N GLN A 332 -48.51 -6.27 3.72
CA GLN A 332 -48.62 -6.61 2.31
C GLN A 332 -48.50 -5.35 1.41
N ARG A 333 -47.78 -5.52 0.28
CA ARG A 333 -48.03 -4.98 -1.09
C ARG A 333 -47.90 -3.45 -1.35
N PRO A 334 -47.94 -2.96 -2.62
CA PRO A 334 -47.84 -3.59 -3.96
C PRO A 334 -46.72 -2.96 -4.84
N SER A 335 -46.20 -3.64 -5.88
CA SER A 335 -46.55 -3.55 -7.32
C SER A 335 -46.39 -2.19 -8.02
N ALA A 336 -45.56 -2.23 -9.09
CA ALA A 336 -45.77 -1.66 -10.42
C ALA A 336 -45.48 -0.16 -10.70
N GLU A 337 -45.22 0.06 -11.99
CA GLU A 337 -45.10 1.30 -12.76
C GLU A 337 -43.68 1.88 -12.85
N GLN A 338 -43.12 2.20 -14.03
CA GLN A 338 -43.59 2.20 -15.43
C GLN A 338 -42.33 2.16 -16.32
#